data_AF-A0A968G1H7-F1
#
_entry.id   AF-A0A968G1H7-F1
#
_cell.length_a   1.000
_cell.length_b   1.000
_cell.length_c   1.000
_cell.angle_alpha   90.00
_cell.angle_beta   90.00
_cell.angle_gamma   90.00
#
_symmetry.space_group_name_H-M   'P 1'
#
loop_
_entity.id
_entity.type
_entity.pdbx_description
1 polymer ?
#
loop_
_entity_poly.entity_id
_entity_poly.type
_entity_poly.pdbx_seq_one_letter_code
_entity_poly.pdbx_strand_id
1 'polypeptide(L)'
;CTPYMEAHVLEALFMMGHADDAFRRMKKRYTAMVESDISTLWEDFSRVGTLNHAWSGAPLSLLCKYGAGIAPVTPGYETYRVMPQMGPLKHIKTTVPSVKGDIEV
;
A
#
# COMPACT_ATOMS: atom_id res chain seq x y z
N CYS A 1 -10.63 -14.18 -3.55
CA CYS A 1 -9.87 -13.32 -2.61
C CYS A 1 -10.16 -11.88 -2.99
N THR A 2 -10.69 -11.07 -2.08
CA THR A 2 -11.09 -9.66 -2.27
C THR A 2 -9.90 -8.70 -2.04
N PRO A 3 -9.98 -7.43 -2.43
CA PRO A 3 -8.97 -6.41 -2.10
C PRO A 3 -8.67 -6.30 -0.61
N TYR A 4 -9.66 -6.55 0.26
CA TYR A 4 -9.46 -6.61 1.71
C TYR A 4 -8.44 -7.68 2.11
N MET A 5 -8.63 -8.93 1.66
CA MET A 5 -7.69 -10.01 1.97
C MET A 5 -6.38 -9.86 1.21
N GLU A 6 -6.40 -9.23 0.03
CA GLU A 6 -5.20 -8.91 -0.73
C GLU A 6 -4.25 -8.00 0.06
N ALA A 7 -4.77 -7.09 0.90
CA ALA A 7 -3.98 -6.26 1.80
C ALA A 7 -3.05 -7.08 2.70
N HIS A 8 -3.57 -8.14 3.32
CA HIS A 8 -2.81 -9.00 4.22
C HIS A 8 -1.76 -9.83 3.48
N VAL A 9 -2.07 -10.28 2.26
CA VAL A 9 -1.10 -11.00 1.41
C VAL A 9 0.05 -10.09 1.02
N LEU A 10 -0.24 -8.85 0.61
CA LEU A 10 0.78 -7.86 0.24
C LEU A 10 1.62 -7.46 1.45
N GLU A 11 1.00 -7.23 2.61
CA GLU A 11 1.71 -6.93 3.84
C GLU A 11 2.67 -8.07 4.24
N ALA A 12 2.22 -9.33 4.16
CA ALA A 12 3.08 -10.47 4.45
C ALA A 12 4.30 -10.53 3.52
N LEU A 13 4.13 -10.27 2.22
CA LEU A 13 5.24 -10.23 1.26
C LEU A 13 6.26 -9.15 1.64
N PHE A 14 5.82 -7.94 1.99
CA PHE A 14 6.73 -6.89 2.46
C PHE A 14 7.40 -7.24 3.80
N MET A 15 6.68 -7.84 4.74
CA MET A 15 7.26 -8.26 6.02
C MET A 15 8.34 -9.33 5.86
N MET A 16 8.20 -10.20 4.85
CA MET A 16 9.20 -11.23 4.50
C MET A 16 10.33 -10.71 3.61
N GLY A 17 10.34 -9.43 3.24
CA GLY A 17 11.35 -8.84 2.36
C GLY A 17 11.18 -9.16 0.86
N HIS A 18 10.03 -9.69 0.47
CA HIS A 18 9.69 -10.01 -0.93
C HIS A 18 9.02 -8.83 -1.64
N ALA A 19 9.67 -7.67 -1.63
CA ALA A 19 9.12 -6.42 -2.18
C ALA A 19 8.77 -6.55 -3.67
N ASP A 20 9.66 -7.13 -4.49
CA ASP A 20 9.40 -7.33 -5.93
C ASP A 20 8.13 -8.15 -6.19
N ASP A 21 7.90 -9.18 -5.38
CA ASP A 21 6.70 -10.00 -5.46
C ASP A 21 5.45 -9.23 -5.02
N ALA A 22 5.56 -8.41 -3.97
CA ALA A 22 4.49 -7.53 -3.53
C ALA A 22 4.08 -6.56 -4.64
N PHE A 23 5.05 -5.88 -5.27
CA PHE A 23 4.78 -4.96 -6.38
C PHE A 23 4.19 -5.66 -7.59
N ARG A 24 4.74 -6.80 -7.99
CA ARG A 24 4.25 -7.61 -9.12
C ARG A 24 2.82 -8.06 -8.89
N ARG A 25 2.51 -8.55 -7.69
CA ARG A 25 1.17 -9.01 -7.33
C ARG A 25 0.19 -7.85 -7.23
N MET A 26 0.57 -6.75 -6.58
CA MET A 26 -0.22 -5.52 -6.47
C MET A 26 -0.62 -5.01 -7.85
N LYS A 27 0.35 -4.84 -8.77
CA LYS A 27 0.05 -4.47 -10.16
C LYS A 27 -0.96 -5.42 -10.78
N LYS A 28 -0.65 -6.72 -10.82
CA LYS A 28 -1.50 -7.74 -11.46
C LYS A 28 -2.94 -7.73 -10.94
N ARG A 29 -3.14 -7.59 -9.63
CA ARG A 29 -4.47 -7.68 -9.01
C ARG A 29 -5.30 -6.40 -9.23
N TYR A 30 -4.65 -5.24 -9.24
CA TYR A 30 -5.32 -3.95 -9.33
C TYR A 30 -5.40 -3.36 -10.74
N THR A 31 -4.68 -3.91 -11.74
CA THR A 31 -4.67 -3.41 -13.14
C THR A 31 -6.07 -3.13 -13.68
N ALA A 32 -7.00 -4.08 -13.56
CA ALA A 32 -8.35 -3.89 -14.10
C ALA A 32 -9.13 -2.74 -13.44
N MET A 33 -8.87 -2.44 -12.17
CA MET A 33 -9.48 -1.29 -11.48
C MET A 33 -8.85 0.02 -11.93
N VAL A 34 -7.53 0.03 -12.13
CA VAL A 34 -6.78 1.24 -12.51
C VAL A 34 -7.02 1.63 -13.97
N GLU A 35 -7.19 0.65 -14.86
CA GLU A 35 -7.45 0.87 -16.30
C GLU A 35 -8.93 1.10 -16.61
N SER A 36 -9.79 1.03 -15.59
CA SER A 36 -11.23 1.28 -15.70
C SER A 36 -11.54 2.78 -15.76
N ASP A 37 -12.71 3.13 -16.29
CA ASP A 37 -13.27 4.49 -16.31
C ASP A 37 -13.77 4.96 -14.93
N ILE A 38 -14.05 4.03 -14.02
CA ILE A 38 -14.40 4.30 -12.62
C ILE A 38 -13.21 4.88 -11.84
N SER A 39 -13.39 6.06 -11.24
CA SER A 39 -12.36 6.79 -10.48
C SER A 39 -12.12 6.28 -9.04
N THR A 40 -12.73 5.17 -8.65
CA THR A 40 -12.67 4.59 -7.30
C THR A 40 -12.37 3.08 -7.37
N LEU A 41 -11.97 2.50 -6.25
CA LEU A 41 -11.60 1.08 -6.17
C LEU A 41 -12.81 0.24 -5.73
N TRP A 42 -12.96 -0.93 -6.37
CA TRP A 42 -14.15 -1.76 -6.20
C TRP A 42 -14.05 -2.66 -4.97
N GLU A 43 -15.20 -3.04 -4.43
CA GLU A 43 -15.31 -3.93 -3.26
C GLU A 43 -14.72 -5.31 -3.51
N ASP A 44 -14.92 -5.86 -4.72
CA ASP A 44 -14.35 -7.12 -5.19
C ASP A 44 -13.70 -6.96 -6.57
N PHE A 45 -12.70 -7.80 -6.86
CA PHE A 45 -12.02 -7.79 -8.16
C PHE A 45 -12.92 -8.19 -9.33
N SER A 46 -14.05 -8.83 -9.06
CA SER A 46 -15.05 -9.27 -10.04
C SER A 46 -16.23 -8.30 -10.15
N ARG A 47 -16.11 -7.07 -9.60
CA ARG A 47 -17.15 -6.04 -9.59
C ARG A 47 -18.45 -6.46 -8.87
N VAL A 48 -18.32 -7.34 -7.88
CA VAL A 48 -19.43 -7.67 -6.97
C VAL A 48 -19.47 -6.65 -5.85
N GLY A 49 -20.65 -6.09 -5.58
CA GLY A 49 -20.84 -5.08 -4.54
C GLY A 49 -20.62 -3.65 -5.05
N THR A 50 -20.20 -2.74 -4.18
CA THR A 50 -19.96 -1.34 -4.56
C THR A 50 -18.67 -1.18 -5.36
N LEU A 51 -18.66 -0.21 -6.28
CA LEU A 51 -17.48 0.16 -7.06
C LEU A 51 -16.62 1.23 -6.37
N ASN A 52 -17.01 1.64 -5.16
CA ASN A 52 -16.29 2.58 -4.31
C ASN A 52 -16.21 2.02 -2.88
N HIS A 53 -15.16 1.26 -2.57
CA HIS A 53 -14.99 0.60 -1.27
C HIS A 53 -13.63 0.90 -0.64
N ALA A 54 -13.63 1.44 0.59
CA ALA A 54 -12.44 1.94 1.25
C ALA A 54 -11.38 0.85 1.53
N TRP A 55 -11.80 -0.38 1.81
CA TRP A 55 -10.87 -1.48 2.11
C TRP A 55 -9.94 -1.84 0.93
N SER A 56 -10.23 -1.32 -0.27
CA SER A 56 -9.46 -1.62 -1.47
C SER A 56 -8.22 -0.73 -1.55
N GLY A 57 -8.13 0.33 -0.74
CA GLY A 57 -7.04 1.30 -0.71
C GLY A 57 -5.77 0.84 0.01
N ALA A 58 -5.69 -0.40 0.51
CA ALA A 58 -4.52 -0.91 1.21
C ALA A 58 -3.17 -0.71 0.49
N PRO A 59 -3.06 -0.80 -0.85
CA PRO A 59 -1.81 -0.50 -1.56
C PRO A 59 -1.19 0.85 -1.18
N LEU A 60 -1.99 1.90 -0.99
CA LEU A 60 -1.48 3.21 -0.59
C LEU A 60 -0.77 3.14 0.76
N SER A 61 -1.44 2.60 1.77
CA SER A 61 -0.88 2.47 3.12
C SER A 61 0.37 1.60 3.16
N LEU A 62 0.40 0.52 2.37
CA LEU A 62 1.55 -0.38 2.28
C LEU A 62 2.73 0.26 1.54
N LEU A 63 2.48 1.06 0.51
CA LEU A 63 3.53 1.82 -0.18
C LEU A 63 4.16 2.86 0.74
N CYS A 64 3.39 3.55 1.59
CA CYS A 64 3.94 4.44 2.61
C CYS A 64 4.74 3.66 3.67
N LYS A 65 4.14 2.59 4.22
CA LYS A 65 4.72 1.83 5.35
C LYS A 65 5.96 1.02 4.98
N TYR A 66 5.96 0.39 3.80
CA TYR A 66 7.00 -0.55 3.38
C TYR A 66 7.78 -0.05 2.16
N GLY A 67 7.09 0.49 1.14
CA GLY A 67 7.75 1.04 -0.05
C GLY A 67 8.71 2.16 0.31
N ALA A 68 8.17 3.27 0.84
CA ALA A 68 8.97 4.36 1.43
C ALA A 68 9.61 3.94 2.77
N GLY A 69 9.05 2.91 3.42
CA GLY A 69 9.61 2.34 4.63
C GLY A 69 9.36 3.15 5.89
N ILE A 70 8.42 4.10 5.87
CA ILE A 70 8.10 4.97 7.00
C ILE A 70 7.08 4.26 7.89
N ALA A 71 7.49 3.83 9.07
CA ALA A 71 6.58 3.15 10.00
C ALA A 71 6.87 3.55 11.45
N PRO A 72 5.83 3.70 12.29
CA PRO A 72 6.02 3.96 13.71
C PRO A 72 6.66 2.75 14.38
N VAL A 73 7.67 3.00 15.22
CA VAL A 73 8.23 2.00 16.15
C VAL A 73 7.49 2.08 17.48
N THR A 74 7.07 3.28 17.87
CA THR A 74 6.22 3.53 19.04
C THR A 74 4.99 4.34 18.65
N PRO A 75 3.90 4.31 19.45
CA PRO A 75 2.66 5.03 19.15
C PRO A 75 2.88 6.52 18.89
N GLY A 76 2.07 7.08 17.99
CA GLY A 76 2.14 8.50 17.66
C GLY A 76 3.41 8.93 16.92
N TYR A 77 4.16 7.99 16.34
CA TYR A 77 5.46 8.29 15.70
C TYR A 77 6.47 8.95 16.65
N GLU A 78 6.40 8.67 17.97
CA GLU A 78 7.40 9.14 18.94
C GLU A 78 8.81 8.70 18.51
N THR A 79 8.91 7.44 18.07
CA THR A 79 10.04 6.93 17.30
C THR A 79 9.50 6.24 16.07
N TYR A 80 10.22 6.34 14.96
CA TYR A 80 9.86 5.74 13.70
C TYR A 80 11.11 5.26 12.96
N ARG A 81 10.90 4.41 11.96
CA ARG A 81 11.95 3.91 11.08
C ARG A 81 11.68 4.38 9.66
N VAL A 82 12.76 4.53 8.90
CA VAL A 82 12.74 4.73 7.45
C VAL A 82 13.60 3.63 6.84
N MET A 83 12.96 2.56 6.34
CA MET A 83 13.62 1.41 5.73
C MET A 83 12.96 1.06 4.39
N PRO A 84 13.31 1.77 3.30
CA PRO A 84 12.64 1.62 2.02
C PRO A 84 12.77 0.21 1.45
N GLN A 85 11.66 -0.36 1.01
CA GLN A 85 11.63 -1.58 0.21
C GLN A 85 11.24 -1.22 -1.22
N MET A 86 12.25 -0.81 -2.00
CA MET A 86 12.04 -0.20 -3.32
C MET A 86 11.44 -1.15 -4.36
N GLY A 87 11.69 -2.46 -4.24
CA GLY A 87 11.37 -3.42 -5.30
C GLY A 87 11.84 -2.89 -6.67
N PRO A 88 10.96 -2.77 -7.67
CA PRO A 88 11.32 -2.27 -8.99
C PRO A 88 11.41 -0.73 -9.10
N LEU A 89 11.07 0.02 -8.05
CA LEU A 89 11.07 1.48 -8.08
C LEU A 89 12.49 2.04 -8.03
N LYS A 90 12.75 3.11 -8.79
CA LYS A 90 14.03 3.84 -8.77
C LYS A 90 14.00 5.04 -7.81
N HIS A 91 12.81 5.54 -7.51
CA HIS A 91 12.60 6.73 -6.71
C HIS A 91 11.26 6.64 -6.00
N ILE A 92 11.22 7.12 -4.76
CA ILE A 92 10.03 7.31 -3.95
C ILE A 92 10.19 8.67 -3.28
N LYS A 93 9.14 9.49 -3.37
CA LYS A 93 8.98 10.72 -2.60
C LYS A 93 7.62 10.67 -1.92
N THR A 94 7.57 10.87 -0.61
CA THR A 94 6.32 10.82 0.14
C THR A 94 6.34 11.71 1.37
N THR A 95 5.15 12.12 1.79
CA THR A 95 4.92 12.77 3.08
C THR A 95 3.98 11.88 3.89
N VAL A 96 4.39 11.50 5.09
CA VAL A 96 3.54 10.77 6.04
C VAL A 96 3.18 11.72 7.19
N PRO A 97 1.90 12.12 7.30
CA PRO A 97 1.47 12.98 8.40
C PRO A 97 1.51 12.21 9.71
N SER A 98 2.02 12.86 10.76
CA SER A 98 2.00 12.35 12.13
C SER A 98 1.47 13.40 13.10
N VAL A 99 1.16 12.97 14.33
CA VAL A 99 0.75 13.91 15.40
C VAL A 99 1.85 14.89 15.82
N LYS A 100 3.09 14.67 15.37
CA LYS A 100 4.26 15.53 15.62
C LYS A 100 4.67 16.38 14.42
N GLY A 101 3.88 16.35 13.34
CA GLY A 101 4.20 17.00 12.07
C GLY A 101 4.50 15.99 10.95
N ASP A 102 4.81 16.53 9.79
CA ASP A 102 5.02 15.75 8.57
C ASP A 102 6.40 15.09 8.55
N ILE A 103 6.43 13.83 8.11
CA ILE A 103 7.66 13.08 7.84
C ILE A 103 7.85 13.02 6.33
N GLU A 104 8.87 13.68 5.81
CA GLU A 104 9.20 13.74 4.37
C GLU A 104 10.39 12.83 4.04
N VAL A 105 10.25 12.02 2.99
CA VAL A 105 11.30 11.16 2.40
C VAL A 105 11.26 11.29 0.88
#